data_AF-A0AB40API7-F1
#
_entry.id   AF-A0AB40API7-F1
#
_cell.length_a   1.000
_cell.length_b   1.000
_cell.length_c   1.000
_cell.angle_alpha   90.00
_cell.angle_beta   90.00
_cell.angle_gamma   90.00
#
_symmetry.space_group_name_H-M   'P 1'
#
loop_
_entity.id
_entity.type
_entity.pdbx_description
1 polymer ?
#
loop_
_entity_poly.entity_id
_entity_poly.type
_entity_poly.pdbx_seq_one_letter_code
_entity_poly.pdbx_strand_id
1 'polypeptide(L)'
;MKYVLVTGGVVSGLGKGVTASSIGVVLKACGLRITSIKIDPYLNTDAGTMSPFEHGEVFVLDDGGEVDLDLGNYERFLDIRLKRDNNITTGKIYQHVINKERKGDYLGKTVQVVPHITDAIQEWIERVAIIPVDGKEGPADVCVIELGGTIGDSIFSRHTENGILDAGDIESMPFIEALSQFSCRVGPGNFCLVHVSLVPVLNVVGEQKTKPTQHSVRGLRGLGLTPDILACRSTTALDENVKEKLSQFCHVPVSNIVNLYDVSNIWHIPLLLKEQKAHEALIKALNLQGVAREPMLLEWMERAKICDTLHETVTIAMVGKYTGLSDSYLSVLKALLHASVAHRRKLVVEWVPASDLEETTLKEAPEVHKAAWKLLKSADGVLVPGGFGDRGVEGKILAAKYARENKIPFLGICLGMQIAVIEYCRSILKLWDANSTEFNPNTTNPCVIFMPEGSKTHMGATMRLGSRRTYFEVMDCKSAKLYGNAAYVDERHRHRYEVNPEMVMELEKAGLAFVGKDDTGKRMEIIELPSHPYFVGVQFHPEFKSRPGKPSALFSGLIAASCGQLETLVHGQGHVNRVQTKVVANGVLPQKVYPNGNANKSRKLMVNGATFYANGNGVHV
;
A
#
# COMPACT_ATOMS: atom_id res chain seq x y z
N MET A 1 -12.06 -20.34 13.87
CA MET A 1 -11.41 -19.59 12.79
C MET A 1 -11.84 -20.16 11.45
N LYS A 2 -12.14 -19.32 10.48
CA LYS A 2 -12.39 -19.69 9.08
C LYS A 2 -11.27 -19.16 8.19
N TYR A 3 -10.99 -19.81 7.07
CA TYR A 3 -9.89 -19.45 6.19
C TYR A 3 -10.37 -19.23 4.76
N VAL A 4 -10.01 -18.10 4.17
CA VAL A 4 -10.20 -17.84 2.73
C VAL A 4 -8.82 -17.80 2.09
N LEU A 5 -8.48 -18.82 1.30
CA LEU A 5 -7.26 -18.81 0.51
C LEU A 5 -7.52 -18.13 -0.83
N VAL A 6 -6.70 -17.14 -1.17
CA VAL A 6 -6.68 -16.46 -2.46
C VAL A 6 -5.41 -16.84 -3.19
N THR A 7 -5.56 -17.37 -4.41
CA THR A 7 -4.43 -17.82 -5.24
C THR A 7 -4.41 -17.12 -6.59
N GLY A 8 -3.23 -17.03 -7.22
CA GLY A 8 -3.06 -16.52 -8.58
C GLY A 8 -2.98 -17.62 -9.61
N GLY A 9 -3.54 -17.38 -10.78
CA GLY A 9 -3.37 -18.22 -11.95
C GLY A 9 -2.27 -17.71 -12.88
N VAL A 10 -2.70 -17.25 -14.04
CA VAL A 10 -1.94 -17.20 -15.31
C VAL A 10 -0.76 -16.22 -15.34
N VAL A 11 -0.82 -15.11 -14.62
CA VAL A 11 0.27 -14.10 -14.60
C VAL A 11 0.36 -13.44 -13.23
N SER A 12 1.56 -12.96 -12.88
CA SER A 12 1.76 -12.07 -11.74
C SER A 12 1.10 -10.70 -11.99
N GLY A 13 0.79 -9.95 -10.92
CA GLY A 13 0.20 -8.60 -11.06
C GLY A 13 -1.29 -8.53 -11.37
N LEU A 14 -2.04 -9.65 -11.40
CA LEU A 14 -3.50 -9.65 -11.69
C LEU A 14 -4.41 -8.93 -10.68
N GLY A 15 -3.85 -8.38 -9.60
CA GLY A 15 -4.63 -7.76 -8.52
C GLY A 15 -5.10 -8.75 -7.45
N LYS A 16 -4.27 -9.76 -7.13
CA LYS A 16 -4.52 -10.68 -6.01
C LYS A 16 -4.69 -9.95 -4.68
N GLY A 17 -3.73 -9.10 -4.30
CA GLY A 17 -3.82 -8.29 -3.08
C GLY A 17 -5.07 -7.40 -3.02
N VAL A 18 -5.49 -6.82 -4.14
CA VAL A 18 -6.74 -6.03 -4.23
C VAL A 18 -7.97 -6.93 -4.05
N THR A 19 -7.98 -8.11 -4.67
CA THR A 19 -9.08 -9.08 -4.56
C THR A 19 -9.21 -9.60 -3.13
N ALA A 20 -8.10 -10.04 -2.52
CA ALA A 20 -8.04 -10.52 -1.15
C ALA A 20 -8.46 -9.42 -0.15
N SER A 21 -7.96 -8.19 -0.33
CA SER A 21 -8.36 -7.04 0.49
C SER A 21 -9.85 -6.74 0.36
N SER A 22 -10.40 -6.81 -0.86
CA SER A 22 -11.81 -6.53 -1.13
C SER A 22 -12.73 -7.60 -0.57
N ILE A 23 -12.33 -8.87 -0.61
CA ILE A 23 -13.04 -9.96 0.08
C ILE A 23 -13.10 -9.66 1.57
N GLY A 24 -11.98 -9.27 2.18
CA GLY A 24 -11.94 -8.87 3.59
C GLY A 24 -12.86 -7.69 3.89
N VAL A 25 -12.92 -6.67 3.02
CA VAL A 25 -13.84 -5.52 3.18
C VAL A 25 -15.29 -5.97 3.20
N VAL A 26 -15.66 -6.82 2.25
CA VAL A 26 -17.04 -7.29 2.11
C VAL A 26 -17.44 -8.17 3.31
N LEU A 27 -16.56 -9.08 3.76
CA LEU A 27 -16.81 -9.88 4.96
C LEU A 27 -16.83 -9.04 6.24
N LYS A 28 -15.98 -8.02 6.35
CA LYS A 28 -16.02 -7.03 7.45
C LYS A 28 -17.35 -6.28 7.45
N ALA A 29 -17.86 -5.90 6.28
CA ALA A 29 -19.15 -5.26 6.12
C ALA A 29 -20.33 -6.17 6.50
N CYS A 30 -20.15 -7.49 6.47
CA CYS A 30 -21.08 -8.49 7.00
C CYS A 30 -21.02 -8.62 8.54
N GLY A 31 -20.20 -7.82 9.24
CA GLY A 31 -20.06 -7.84 10.69
C GLY A 31 -19.03 -8.83 11.24
N LEU A 32 -18.22 -9.44 10.37
CA LEU A 32 -17.17 -10.38 10.76
C LEU A 32 -15.86 -9.65 11.08
N ARG A 33 -15.09 -10.19 12.02
CA ARG A 33 -13.71 -9.75 12.29
C ARG A 33 -12.75 -10.46 11.35
N ILE A 34 -11.86 -9.69 10.73
CA ILE A 34 -10.96 -10.17 9.68
C ILE A 34 -9.50 -9.99 10.09
N THR A 35 -8.68 -10.99 9.80
CA THR A 35 -7.21 -10.89 9.78
C THR A 35 -6.69 -11.30 8.39
N SER A 36 -5.43 -11.00 8.11
CA SER A 36 -4.79 -11.34 6.84
C SER A 36 -3.42 -11.98 7.05
N ILE A 37 -3.08 -12.94 6.20
CA ILE A 37 -1.76 -13.54 6.08
C ILE A 37 -1.34 -13.49 4.62
N LYS A 38 -0.15 -12.96 4.35
CA LYS A 38 0.47 -13.00 3.03
C LYS A 38 1.56 -14.05 3.03
N ILE A 39 1.51 -14.96 2.06
CA ILE A 39 2.58 -15.90 1.77
C ILE A 39 3.35 -15.38 0.55
N ASP A 40 4.66 -15.28 0.71
CA ASP A 40 5.62 -14.87 -0.31
C ASP A 40 6.57 -16.03 -0.61
N PRO A 41 6.57 -16.55 -1.85
CA PRO A 41 7.41 -17.70 -2.18
C PRO A 41 8.91 -17.37 -2.31
N TYR A 42 9.30 -16.08 -2.32
CA TYR A 42 10.71 -15.69 -2.39
C TYR A 42 11.53 -16.15 -1.16
N LEU A 43 12.84 -16.31 -1.37
CA LEU A 43 13.77 -16.84 -0.37
C LEU A 43 14.21 -15.84 0.71
N ASN A 44 14.13 -14.54 0.49
CA ASN A 44 14.45 -13.55 1.52
C ASN A 44 13.60 -13.77 2.80
N THR A 45 14.19 -13.54 3.97
CA THR A 45 13.47 -13.71 5.24
C THR A 45 12.44 -12.59 5.49
N ASP A 46 12.71 -11.43 4.91
CA ASP A 46 11.86 -10.24 4.92
C ASP A 46 12.15 -9.39 3.66
N ALA A 47 11.39 -8.30 3.47
CA ALA A 47 11.57 -7.42 2.33
C ALA A 47 12.65 -6.33 2.56
N GLY A 48 13.23 -6.23 3.76
CA GLY A 48 14.02 -5.08 4.19
C GLY A 48 15.30 -4.85 3.38
N THR A 49 15.89 -5.93 2.86
CA THR A 49 17.11 -5.86 2.05
C THR A 49 16.86 -5.76 0.55
N MET A 50 15.61 -5.80 0.11
CA MET A 50 15.27 -5.76 -1.32
C MET A 50 15.39 -4.34 -1.88
N SER A 51 15.81 -4.26 -3.14
CA SER A 51 15.81 -3.00 -3.87
C SER A 51 14.38 -2.61 -4.25
N PRO A 52 13.98 -1.33 -4.10
CA PRO A 52 12.68 -0.86 -4.58
C PRO A 52 12.44 -1.03 -6.09
N PHE A 53 13.49 -1.31 -6.86
CA PHE A 53 13.39 -1.62 -8.29
C PHE A 53 12.91 -3.04 -8.58
N GLU A 54 13.17 -3.98 -7.68
CA GLU A 54 12.89 -5.40 -7.92
C GLU A 54 11.51 -5.79 -7.39
N HIS A 55 11.19 -5.37 -6.16
CA HIS A 55 9.98 -5.80 -5.45
C HIS A 55 9.03 -4.64 -5.07
N GLY A 56 9.34 -3.42 -5.53
CA GLY A 56 8.61 -2.23 -5.11
C GLY A 56 8.99 -1.76 -3.70
N GLU A 57 8.20 -0.84 -3.16
CA GLU A 57 8.43 -0.26 -1.84
C GLU A 57 8.38 -1.29 -0.69
N VAL A 58 9.29 -1.16 0.27
CA VAL A 58 9.23 -1.91 1.54
C VAL A 58 8.17 -1.27 2.46
N PHE A 59 7.17 -2.05 2.86
CA PHE A 59 6.16 -1.60 3.81
C PHE A 59 6.60 -1.91 5.25
N VAL A 60 6.44 -0.96 6.17
CA VAL A 60 6.85 -1.13 7.57
C VAL A 60 5.62 -1.32 8.45
N LEU A 61 5.68 -2.26 9.39
CA LEU A 61 4.64 -2.55 10.37
C LEU A 61 4.93 -1.92 11.74
N ASP A 62 3.92 -1.90 12.62
CA ASP A 62 4.05 -1.28 13.94
C ASP A 62 5.12 -1.94 14.82
N ASP A 63 5.30 -3.25 14.67
CA ASP A 63 6.32 -4.04 15.40
C ASP A 63 7.70 -4.00 14.72
N GLY A 64 7.88 -3.18 13.68
CA GLY A 64 9.12 -3.06 12.92
C GLY A 64 9.35 -4.20 11.93
N GLY A 65 8.34 -4.99 11.58
CA GLY A 65 8.43 -5.87 10.43
C GLY A 65 8.61 -5.09 9.13
N GLU A 66 9.60 -5.46 8.32
CA GLU A 66 9.81 -5.00 6.95
C GLU A 66 9.17 -6.03 6.01
N VAL A 67 8.07 -5.67 5.38
CA VAL A 67 7.22 -6.63 4.66
C VAL A 67 6.94 -6.15 3.24
N ASP A 68 6.42 -7.08 2.44
CA ASP A 68 5.93 -6.78 1.10
C ASP A 68 4.81 -5.72 1.11
N LEU A 69 4.74 -4.98 0.01
CA LEU A 69 3.83 -3.87 -0.24
C LEU A 69 2.35 -4.29 -0.17
N ASP A 70 2.02 -5.55 -0.52
CA ASP A 70 0.65 -6.03 -0.46
C ASP A 70 0.08 -6.02 0.97
N LEU A 71 0.92 -6.12 2.01
CA LEU A 71 0.46 -5.96 3.40
C LEU A 71 -0.08 -4.56 3.67
N GLY A 72 0.45 -3.55 2.99
CA GLY A 72 -0.08 -2.21 3.03
C GLY A 72 -1.49 -2.10 2.45
N ASN A 73 -1.85 -2.92 1.45
CA ASN A 73 -3.21 -2.96 0.91
C ASN A 73 -4.20 -3.50 1.95
N TYR A 74 -3.83 -4.57 2.66
CA TYR A 74 -4.66 -5.15 3.73
C TYR A 74 -4.91 -4.15 4.86
N GLU A 75 -3.84 -3.53 5.37
CA GLU A 75 -3.96 -2.53 6.43
C GLU A 75 -4.85 -1.34 6.00
N ARG A 76 -4.71 -0.87 4.76
CA ARG A 76 -5.48 0.26 4.21
C ARG A 76 -6.96 -0.07 4.04
N PHE A 77 -7.27 -1.21 3.45
CA PHE A 77 -8.65 -1.59 3.12
C PHE A 77 -9.41 -2.06 4.36
N LEU A 78 -8.75 -2.82 5.23
CA LEU A 78 -9.40 -3.46 6.37
C LEU A 78 -9.34 -2.62 7.64
N ASP A 79 -8.57 -1.53 7.66
CA ASP A 79 -8.32 -0.72 8.86
C ASP A 79 -7.87 -1.61 10.05
N ILE A 80 -6.83 -2.39 9.80
CA ILE A 80 -6.18 -3.29 10.76
C ILE A 80 -4.70 -2.94 10.89
N ARG A 81 -4.04 -3.57 11.88
CA ARG A 81 -2.61 -3.44 12.14
C ARG A 81 -1.98 -4.83 12.17
N LEU A 82 -1.30 -5.18 11.09
CA LEU A 82 -0.63 -6.47 10.94
C LEU A 82 0.71 -6.46 11.68
N LYS A 83 1.23 -7.65 11.96
CA LYS A 83 2.54 -7.89 12.58
C LYS A 83 3.47 -8.59 11.60
N ARG A 84 4.77 -8.61 11.88
CA ARG A 84 5.80 -9.25 11.04
C ARG A 84 5.52 -10.72 10.72
N ASP A 85 4.77 -11.40 11.59
CA ASP A 85 4.42 -12.81 11.46
C ASP A 85 3.23 -13.04 10.49
N ASN A 86 2.45 -11.99 10.18
CA ASN A 86 1.41 -12.04 9.14
C ASN A 86 2.00 -12.11 7.72
N ASN A 87 3.30 -11.90 7.57
CA ASN A 87 4.04 -12.17 6.35
C ASN A 87 4.84 -13.47 6.52
N ILE A 88 4.55 -14.47 5.69
CA ILE A 88 5.26 -15.74 5.64
C ILE A 88 6.11 -15.73 4.39
N THR A 89 7.42 -15.98 4.52
CA THR A 89 8.33 -16.12 3.38
C THR A 89 9.00 -17.49 3.40
N THR A 90 9.52 -17.95 2.26
CA THR A 90 10.28 -19.21 2.21
C THR A 90 11.49 -19.15 3.15
N GLY A 91 12.24 -18.06 3.13
CA GLY A 91 13.39 -17.87 4.02
C GLY A 91 13.02 -17.96 5.50
N LYS A 92 11.89 -17.36 5.89
CA LYS A 92 11.41 -17.36 7.29
C LYS A 92 11.06 -18.76 7.77
N ILE A 93 10.35 -19.55 6.95
CA ILE A 93 10.00 -20.94 7.28
C ILE A 93 11.24 -21.83 7.32
N TYR A 94 12.11 -21.73 6.31
CA TYR A 94 13.30 -22.56 6.24
C TYR A 94 14.24 -22.27 7.41
N GLN A 95 14.47 -20.99 7.73
CA GLN A 95 15.24 -20.60 8.90
C GLN A 95 14.64 -21.13 10.21
N HIS A 96 13.30 -21.08 10.34
CA HIS A 96 12.60 -21.62 11.51
C HIS A 96 12.84 -23.13 11.66
N VAL A 97 12.67 -23.91 10.59
CA VAL A 97 12.86 -25.36 10.61
C VAL A 97 14.32 -25.75 10.83
N ILE A 98 15.27 -25.08 10.18
CA ILE A 98 16.71 -25.30 10.39
C ILE A 98 17.09 -25.03 11.85
N ASN A 99 16.55 -23.96 12.45
CA ASN A 99 16.82 -23.66 13.87
C ASN A 99 16.27 -24.74 14.81
N LYS A 100 15.09 -25.29 14.54
CA LYS A 100 14.50 -26.40 15.31
C LYS A 100 15.33 -27.69 15.16
N GLU A 101 15.83 -27.95 13.95
CA GLU A 101 16.73 -29.08 13.68
C GLU A 101 18.01 -28.99 14.50
N ARG A 102 18.70 -27.86 14.45
CA ARG A 102 19.94 -27.63 15.23
C ARG A 102 19.75 -27.69 16.74
N LYS A 103 18.54 -27.38 17.23
CA LYS A 103 18.18 -27.48 18.65
C LYS A 103 17.88 -28.92 19.08
N GLY A 104 17.65 -29.84 18.14
CA GLY A 104 17.30 -31.23 18.40
C GLY A 104 15.80 -31.49 18.55
N ASP A 105 14.94 -30.56 18.14
CA ASP A 105 13.47 -30.66 18.31
C ASP A 105 12.86 -31.83 17.49
N TYR A 106 13.57 -32.31 16.45
CA TYR A 106 13.17 -33.47 15.63
C TYR A 106 13.77 -34.81 16.11
N LEU A 107 14.37 -34.85 17.31
CA LEU A 107 14.90 -36.07 17.94
C LEU A 107 15.91 -36.85 17.06
N GLY A 108 16.71 -36.13 16.28
CA GLY A 108 17.73 -36.72 15.39
C GLY A 108 17.17 -37.40 14.14
N LYS A 109 15.87 -37.29 13.85
CA LYS A 109 15.27 -37.77 12.60
C LYS A 109 15.62 -36.84 11.43
N THR A 110 15.65 -37.41 10.23
CA THR A 110 15.86 -36.65 8.99
C THR A 110 14.69 -35.70 8.73
N VAL A 111 15.01 -34.41 8.58
CA VAL A 111 14.06 -33.34 8.22
C VAL A 111 13.92 -33.28 6.70
N GLN A 112 12.69 -33.09 6.22
CA GLN A 112 12.32 -33.08 4.79
C GLN A 112 11.26 -32.01 4.54
N VAL A 113 11.01 -31.65 3.27
CA VAL A 113 9.96 -30.69 2.90
C VAL A 113 8.58 -31.18 3.37
N VAL A 114 8.25 -32.43 3.07
CA VAL A 114 7.05 -33.09 3.61
C VAL A 114 7.49 -34.12 4.66
N PRO A 115 6.95 -34.11 5.88
CA PRO A 115 5.94 -33.18 6.38
C PRO A 115 6.53 -31.92 7.06
N HIS A 116 7.84 -31.85 7.32
CA HIS A 116 8.36 -30.89 8.30
C HIS A 116 8.25 -29.41 7.90
N ILE A 117 8.41 -29.07 6.60
CA ILE A 117 8.19 -27.70 6.11
C ILE A 117 6.69 -27.42 5.99
N THR A 118 5.92 -28.39 5.48
CA THR A 118 4.46 -28.23 5.33
C THR A 118 3.73 -28.09 6.67
N ASP A 119 4.14 -28.84 7.68
CA ASP A 119 3.65 -28.74 9.06
C ASP A 119 4.03 -27.39 9.67
N ALA A 120 5.26 -26.92 9.47
CA ALA A 120 5.69 -25.62 9.97
C ALA A 120 4.87 -24.46 9.37
N ILE A 121 4.54 -24.51 8.07
CA ILE A 121 3.66 -23.53 7.41
C ILE A 121 2.26 -23.56 8.03
N GLN A 122 1.70 -24.76 8.19
CA GLN A 122 0.37 -24.97 8.76
C GLN A 122 0.26 -24.47 10.21
N GLU A 123 1.22 -24.83 11.06
CA GLU A 123 1.33 -24.35 12.44
C GLU A 123 1.46 -22.83 12.50
N TRP A 124 2.22 -22.23 11.56
CA TRP A 124 2.38 -20.79 11.47
C TRP A 124 1.06 -20.09 11.17
N ILE A 125 0.30 -20.58 10.18
CA ILE A 125 -1.00 -20.03 9.79
C ILE A 125 -1.96 -20.04 10.98
N GLU A 126 -2.10 -21.17 11.68
CA GLU A 126 -3.03 -21.28 12.82
C GLU A 126 -2.62 -20.36 13.97
N ARG A 127 -1.32 -20.33 14.31
CA ARG A 127 -0.78 -19.48 15.36
C ARG A 127 -1.03 -18.00 15.09
N VAL A 128 -0.82 -17.56 13.85
CA VAL A 128 -0.93 -16.14 13.48
C VAL A 128 -2.37 -15.70 13.29
N ALA A 129 -3.23 -16.56 12.73
CA ALA A 129 -4.62 -16.25 12.49
C ALA A 129 -5.39 -15.89 13.79
N ILE A 130 -5.00 -16.45 14.93
CA ILE A 130 -5.65 -16.16 16.22
C ILE A 130 -5.16 -14.87 16.89
N ILE A 131 -4.08 -14.25 16.39
CA ILE A 131 -3.55 -13.01 16.97
C ILE A 131 -4.46 -11.83 16.56
N PRO A 132 -4.99 -11.06 17.51
CA PRO A 132 -5.83 -9.91 17.19
C PRO A 132 -5.04 -8.79 16.49
N VAL A 133 -5.62 -8.25 15.42
CA VAL A 133 -5.04 -7.19 14.57
C VAL A 133 -5.93 -5.94 14.49
N ASP A 134 -7.13 -5.98 15.09
CA ASP A 134 -8.14 -4.91 15.06
C ASP A 134 -8.23 -4.13 16.39
N GLY A 135 -7.32 -4.39 17.33
CA GLY A 135 -7.30 -3.76 18.65
C GLY A 135 -8.34 -4.29 19.63
N LYS A 136 -9.10 -5.34 19.27
CA LYS A 136 -10.07 -6.00 20.16
C LYS A 136 -9.50 -7.30 20.72
N GLU A 137 -9.97 -7.71 21.90
CA GLU A 137 -9.60 -8.99 22.48
C GLU A 137 -10.20 -10.18 21.70
N GLY A 138 -9.54 -11.33 21.79
CA GLY A 138 -9.96 -12.57 21.11
C GLY A 138 -9.63 -12.60 19.60
N PRO A 139 -9.73 -13.79 18.98
CA PRO A 139 -9.35 -14.01 17.59
C PRO A 139 -10.34 -13.39 16.60
N ALA A 140 -9.88 -13.23 15.36
CA ALA A 140 -10.76 -12.91 14.23
C ALA A 140 -11.71 -14.07 13.90
N ASP A 141 -12.77 -13.80 13.14
CA ASP A 141 -13.71 -14.81 12.66
C ASP A 141 -13.15 -15.49 11.40
N VAL A 142 -12.56 -14.69 10.50
CA VAL A 142 -12.02 -15.13 9.21
C VAL A 142 -10.59 -14.62 9.02
N CYS A 143 -9.70 -15.51 8.58
CA CYS A 143 -8.36 -15.19 8.09
C CYS A 143 -8.33 -15.28 6.56
N VAL A 144 -8.07 -14.16 5.90
CA VAL A 144 -7.81 -14.13 4.46
C VAL A 144 -6.33 -14.43 4.24
N ILE A 145 -6.02 -15.47 3.48
CA ILE A 145 -4.66 -15.88 3.16
C ILE A 145 -4.44 -15.58 1.68
N GLU A 146 -3.47 -14.76 1.34
CA GLU A 146 -3.01 -14.63 -0.05
C GLU A 146 -1.75 -15.48 -0.25
N LEU A 147 -1.79 -16.36 -1.24
CA LEU A 147 -0.60 -16.99 -1.79
C LEU A 147 -0.05 -16.11 -2.94
N GLY A 148 1.13 -15.53 -2.71
CA GLY A 148 1.92 -14.83 -3.71
C GLY A 148 2.36 -15.73 -4.86
N GLY A 149 2.98 -15.13 -5.88
CA GLY A 149 3.40 -15.88 -7.08
C GLY A 149 2.23 -16.28 -7.99
N THR A 150 2.49 -17.25 -8.85
CA THR A 150 1.55 -17.83 -9.82
C THR A 150 1.42 -19.33 -9.58
N ILE A 151 0.27 -19.90 -9.94
CA ILE A 151 0.06 -21.35 -9.86
C ILE A 151 0.08 -21.93 -11.27
N GLY A 152 1.01 -22.85 -11.48
CA GLY A 152 1.08 -23.63 -12.70
C GLY A 152 1.45 -22.79 -13.93
N ASP A 153 2.42 -21.87 -13.78
CA ASP A 153 3.09 -21.28 -14.93
C ASP A 153 3.80 -22.38 -15.69
N SER A 154 3.07 -23.05 -16.58
CA SER A 154 3.66 -23.77 -17.69
C SER A 154 4.35 -22.72 -18.54
N ILE A 155 5.62 -22.42 -18.28
CA ILE A 155 6.44 -21.75 -19.28
C ILE A 155 6.31 -22.64 -20.51
N PHE A 156 5.71 -22.10 -21.58
CA PHE A 156 5.68 -22.72 -22.87
C PHE A 156 7.14 -22.86 -23.35
N SER A 157 7.83 -23.91 -22.90
CA SER A 157 9.13 -24.28 -23.42
C SER A 157 8.89 -24.73 -24.85
N ARG A 158 9.35 -23.92 -25.81
CA ARG A 158 9.45 -24.34 -27.20
C ARG A 158 10.48 -25.47 -27.25
N HIS A 159 10.03 -26.62 -27.74
CA HIS A 159 10.81 -27.79 -28.15
C HIS A 159 11.43 -28.65 -27.05
N THR A 160 10.72 -29.71 -26.67
CA THR A 160 11.32 -31.05 -26.52
C THR A 160 10.30 -32.09 -26.99
N GLU A 161 10.69 -32.98 -27.90
CA GLU A 161 9.88 -34.10 -28.45
C GLU A 161 9.52 -35.17 -27.40
N ASN A 162 9.91 -35.01 -26.13
CA ASN A 162 9.62 -35.94 -25.05
C ASN A 162 9.18 -35.18 -23.80
N GLY A 163 7.86 -35.13 -23.55
CA GLY A 163 7.28 -34.71 -22.27
C GLY A 163 7.17 -33.20 -22.06
N ILE A 164 5.94 -32.73 -21.83
CA ILE A 164 5.69 -31.41 -21.25
C ILE A 164 6.12 -31.51 -19.78
N LEU A 165 7.27 -30.97 -19.43
CA LEU A 165 7.59 -30.65 -18.04
C LEU A 165 6.77 -29.42 -17.68
N ASP A 166 5.70 -29.65 -16.92
CA ASP A 166 4.85 -28.63 -16.31
C ASP A 166 5.67 -27.97 -15.18
N ALA A 167 6.67 -27.18 -15.56
CA ALA A 167 7.55 -26.48 -14.63
C ALA A 167 6.83 -25.22 -14.12
N GLY A 168 5.76 -25.44 -13.35
CA GLY A 168 5.14 -24.37 -12.55
C GLY A 168 6.15 -23.75 -11.59
N ASP A 169 5.78 -22.62 -11.00
CA ASP A 169 6.57 -21.93 -9.98
C ASP A 169 7.02 -22.90 -8.87
N ILE A 170 8.31 -23.26 -8.89
CA ILE A 170 8.93 -24.22 -7.97
C ILE A 170 8.91 -23.67 -6.54
N GLU A 171 9.00 -22.35 -6.40
CA GLU A 171 9.06 -21.67 -5.10
C GLU A 171 7.74 -21.83 -4.33
N SER A 172 6.62 -21.89 -5.06
CA SER A 172 5.28 -22.01 -4.50
C SER A 172 4.88 -23.45 -4.11
N MET A 173 5.60 -24.48 -4.60
CA MET A 173 5.21 -25.89 -4.40
C MET A 173 5.07 -26.30 -2.92
N PRO A 174 6.00 -25.98 -2.00
CA PRO A 174 5.86 -26.33 -0.59
C PRO A 174 4.62 -25.70 0.07
N PHE A 175 4.26 -24.48 -0.33
CA PHE A 175 3.08 -23.80 0.19
C PHE A 175 1.78 -24.39 -0.33
N ILE A 176 1.73 -24.74 -1.61
CA ILE A 176 0.53 -25.36 -2.20
C ILE A 176 0.26 -26.70 -1.54
N GLU A 177 1.29 -27.54 -1.35
CA GLU A 177 1.17 -28.82 -0.64
C GLU A 177 0.73 -28.60 0.81
N ALA A 178 1.34 -27.65 1.52
CA ALA A 178 0.94 -27.31 2.89
C ALA A 178 -0.52 -26.86 2.98
N LEU A 179 -0.98 -26.02 2.07
CA LEU A 179 -2.35 -25.50 2.03
C LEU A 179 -3.36 -26.58 1.60
N SER A 180 -2.96 -27.51 0.75
CA SER A 180 -3.74 -28.69 0.38
C SER A 180 -3.99 -29.57 1.61
N GLN A 181 -2.93 -29.97 2.32
CA GLN A 181 -3.03 -30.70 3.59
C GLN A 181 -3.84 -29.92 4.65
N PHE A 182 -3.63 -28.60 4.72
CA PHE A 182 -4.34 -27.73 5.64
C PHE A 182 -5.84 -27.74 5.42
N SER A 183 -6.28 -27.65 4.15
CA SER A 183 -7.70 -27.64 3.79
C SER A 183 -8.41 -28.91 4.26
N CYS A 184 -7.75 -30.08 4.14
CA CYS A 184 -8.23 -31.35 4.67
C CYS A 184 -8.26 -31.36 6.20
N ARG A 185 -7.21 -30.83 6.85
CA ARG A 185 -7.05 -30.84 8.31
C ARG A 185 -8.08 -29.97 9.03
N VAL A 186 -8.36 -28.77 8.53
CA VAL A 186 -9.37 -27.87 9.13
C VAL A 186 -10.81 -28.32 8.83
N GLY A 187 -10.99 -29.14 7.80
CA GLY A 187 -12.27 -29.77 7.45
C GLY A 187 -13.22 -28.88 6.66
N PRO A 188 -14.29 -29.48 6.10
CA PRO A 188 -15.27 -28.80 5.27
C PRO A 188 -16.01 -27.71 6.04
N GLY A 189 -16.32 -26.60 5.37
CA GLY A 189 -16.98 -25.46 6.00
C GLY A 189 -16.03 -24.55 6.80
N ASN A 190 -14.72 -24.84 6.86
CA ASN A 190 -13.72 -23.98 7.51
C ASN A 190 -12.70 -23.37 6.54
N PHE A 191 -12.69 -23.81 5.29
CA PHE A 191 -11.77 -23.38 4.25
C PHE A 191 -12.54 -23.05 2.98
N CYS A 192 -12.18 -21.95 2.32
CA CYS A 192 -12.73 -21.55 1.03
C CYS A 192 -11.59 -21.07 0.12
N LEU A 193 -11.51 -21.59 -1.10
CA LEU A 193 -10.51 -21.23 -2.10
C LEU A 193 -11.11 -20.31 -3.16
N VAL A 194 -10.55 -19.10 -3.27
CA VAL A 194 -10.78 -18.16 -4.37
C VAL A 194 -9.58 -18.19 -5.30
N HIS A 195 -9.79 -18.54 -6.55
CA HIS A 195 -8.74 -18.56 -7.56
C HIS A 195 -8.89 -17.38 -8.53
N VAL A 196 -7.88 -16.50 -8.57
CA VAL A 196 -7.84 -15.31 -9.43
C VAL A 196 -7.18 -15.65 -10.75
N SER A 197 -7.90 -15.51 -11.85
CA SER A 197 -7.42 -15.90 -13.18
C SER A 197 -7.71 -14.83 -14.23
N LEU A 198 -6.86 -14.75 -15.27
CA LEU A 198 -7.03 -13.80 -16.38
C LEU A 198 -7.89 -14.41 -17.48
N VAL A 199 -8.93 -13.69 -17.87
CA VAL A 199 -9.71 -13.93 -19.09
C VAL A 199 -9.36 -12.83 -20.09
N PRO A 200 -8.36 -13.04 -20.97
CA PRO A 200 -7.93 -12.02 -21.91
C PRO A 200 -8.98 -11.79 -23.00
N VAL A 201 -9.12 -10.53 -23.40
CA VAL A 201 -9.95 -10.12 -24.54
C VAL A 201 -9.04 -9.79 -25.70
N LEU A 202 -9.17 -10.54 -26.80
CA LEU A 202 -8.35 -10.31 -27.99
C LEU A 202 -8.93 -9.16 -28.81
N ASN A 203 -8.29 -7.99 -28.78
CA ASN A 203 -8.77 -6.76 -29.44
C ASN A 203 -9.13 -6.93 -30.93
N VAL A 204 -8.47 -7.85 -31.64
CA VAL A 204 -8.71 -8.10 -33.07
C VAL A 204 -10.10 -8.68 -33.34
N VAL A 205 -10.62 -9.50 -32.41
CA VAL A 205 -11.88 -10.24 -32.58
C VAL A 205 -12.93 -9.90 -31.52
N GLY A 206 -12.56 -9.19 -30.45
CA GLY A 206 -13.43 -8.89 -29.31
C GLY A 206 -13.79 -10.09 -28.44
N GLU A 207 -13.27 -11.28 -28.76
CA GLU A 207 -13.63 -12.53 -28.09
C GLU A 207 -12.88 -12.71 -26.76
N GLN A 208 -13.64 -13.04 -25.72
CA GLN A 208 -13.12 -13.38 -24.38
C GLN A 208 -12.61 -14.82 -24.35
N LYS A 209 -11.32 -15.02 -24.09
CA LYS A 209 -10.68 -16.34 -24.16
C LYS A 209 -10.59 -16.98 -22.78
N THR A 210 -11.28 -18.11 -22.61
CA THR A 210 -11.36 -18.85 -21.33
C THR A 210 -10.28 -19.91 -21.15
N LYS A 211 -9.52 -20.25 -22.20
CA LYS A 211 -8.51 -21.33 -22.17
C LYS A 211 -7.43 -21.15 -21.10
N PRO A 212 -6.84 -19.94 -20.91
CA PRO A 212 -5.85 -19.74 -19.86
C PRO A 212 -6.39 -20.12 -18.47
N THR A 213 -7.61 -19.68 -18.15
CA THR A 213 -8.28 -20.03 -16.90
C THR A 213 -8.53 -21.53 -16.75
N GLN A 214 -8.95 -22.22 -17.82
CA GLN A 214 -9.16 -23.66 -17.79
C GLN A 214 -7.88 -24.43 -17.45
N HIS A 215 -6.75 -24.02 -18.03
CA HIS A 215 -5.46 -24.66 -17.78
C HIS A 215 -4.96 -24.38 -16.37
N SER A 216 -5.10 -23.15 -15.90
CA SER A 216 -4.71 -22.77 -14.53
C SER A 216 -5.52 -23.53 -13.48
N VAL A 217 -6.84 -23.65 -13.65
CA VAL A 217 -7.69 -24.46 -12.76
C VAL A 217 -7.36 -25.96 -12.83
N ARG A 218 -6.94 -26.47 -13.99
CA ARG A 218 -6.47 -27.86 -14.12
C ARG A 218 -5.16 -28.07 -13.33
N GLY A 219 -4.21 -27.16 -13.45
CA GLY A 219 -2.94 -27.20 -12.69
C GLY A 219 -3.20 -27.16 -11.18
N LEU A 220 -4.02 -26.21 -10.72
CA LEU A 220 -4.43 -26.08 -9.32
C LEU A 220 -5.04 -27.38 -8.76
N ARG A 221 -5.94 -28.02 -9.53
CA ARG A 221 -6.55 -29.32 -9.15
C ARG A 221 -5.55 -30.46 -9.14
N GLY A 222 -4.59 -30.46 -10.06
CA GLY A 222 -3.48 -31.41 -10.08
C GLY A 222 -2.62 -31.36 -8.82
N LEU A 223 -2.59 -30.20 -8.16
CA LEU A 223 -1.86 -29.97 -6.90
C LEU A 223 -2.75 -30.18 -5.65
N GLY A 224 -3.95 -30.75 -5.81
CA GLY A 224 -4.85 -31.10 -4.69
C GLY A 224 -5.78 -29.97 -4.22
N LEU A 225 -5.77 -28.80 -4.86
CA LEU A 225 -6.64 -27.68 -4.52
C LEU A 225 -7.77 -27.50 -5.54
N THR A 226 -9.01 -27.34 -5.06
CA THR A 226 -10.18 -27.11 -5.94
C THR A 226 -10.81 -25.76 -5.60
N PRO A 227 -10.99 -24.86 -6.58
CA PRO A 227 -11.54 -23.53 -6.30
C PRO A 227 -13.04 -23.60 -5.99
N ASP A 228 -13.47 -22.95 -4.91
CA ASP A 228 -14.88 -22.74 -4.60
C ASP A 228 -15.45 -21.56 -5.38
N ILE A 229 -14.61 -20.54 -5.60
CA ILE A 229 -14.94 -19.30 -6.31
C ILE A 229 -13.85 -19.03 -7.34
N LEU A 230 -14.28 -18.67 -8.54
CA LEU A 230 -13.39 -18.26 -9.63
C LEU A 230 -13.52 -16.75 -9.83
N ALA A 231 -12.46 -16.01 -9.53
CA ALA A 231 -12.39 -14.57 -9.74
C ALA A 231 -11.68 -14.27 -11.07
N CYS A 232 -12.47 -14.00 -12.10
CA CYS A 232 -11.97 -13.75 -13.45
C CYS A 232 -11.65 -12.28 -13.66
N ARG A 233 -10.37 -11.93 -13.82
CA ARG A 233 -9.92 -10.60 -14.25
C ARG A 233 -10.06 -10.47 -15.76
N SER A 234 -10.67 -9.39 -16.23
CA SER A 234 -10.82 -9.06 -17.66
C SER A 234 -10.84 -7.55 -17.87
N THR A 235 -10.76 -7.10 -19.12
CA THR A 235 -10.93 -5.66 -19.44
C THR A 235 -12.41 -5.25 -19.46
N THR A 236 -13.30 -6.15 -19.89
CA THR A 236 -14.73 -5.90 -20.02
C THR A 236 -15.57 -6.88 -19.21
N ALA A 237 -16.88 -6.58 -19.07
CA ALA A 237 -17.82 -7.48 -18.44
C ALA A 237 -17.84 -8.85 -19.15
N LEU A 238 -17.78 -9.97 -18.40
CA LEU A 238 -17.87 -11.31 -18.96
C LEU A 238 -19.27 -11.59 -19.49
N ASP A 239 -19.32 -12.13 -20.69
CA ASP A 239 -20.57 -12.63 -21.28
C ASP A 239 -21.08 -13.86 -20.52
N GLU A 240 -22.40 -14.06 -20.49
CA GLU A 240 -23.00 -15.19 -19.78
C GLU A 240 -22.55 -16.55 -20.37
N ASN A 241 -22.41 -16.63 -21.69
CA ASN A 241 -21.89 -17.84 -22.36
C ASN A 241 -20.43 -18.16 -21.93
N VAL A 242 -19.63 -17.14 -21.60
CA VAL A 242 -18.24 -17.27 -21.14
C VAL A 242 -18.24 -17.80 -19.71
N LYS A 243 -19.14 -17.32 -18.85
CA LYS A 243 -19.33 -17.86 -17.49
C LYS A 243 -19.83 -19.30 -17.52
N GLU A 244 -20.82 -19.63 -18.34
CA GLU A 244 -21.32 -21.01 -18.51
C GLU A 244 -20.20 -21.95 -18.98
N LYS A 245 -19.43 -21.53 -19.97
CA LYS A 245 -18.26 -22.28 -20.46
C LYS A 245 -17.26 -22.50 -19.34
N LEU A 246 -16.89 -21.45 -18.60
CA LEU A 246 -15.98 -21.57 -17.46
C LEU A 246 -16.53 -22.54 -16.40
N SER A 247 -17.84 -22.48 -16.11
CA SER A 247 -18.49 -23.36 -15.15
C SER A 247 -18.34 -24.83 -15.56
N GLN A 248 -18.62 -25.16 -16.82
CA GLN A 248 -18.51 -26.53 -17.32
C GLN A 248 -17.07 -27.07 -17.30
N PHE A 249 -16.08 -26.26 -17.69
CA PHE A 249 -14.68 -26.71 -17.76
C PHE A 249 -13.96 -26.68 -16.40
N CYS A 250 -14.32 -25.74 -15.53
CA CYS A 250 -13.68 -25.54 -14.23
C CYS A 250 -14.40 -26.26 -13.09
N HIS A 251 -15.63 -26.73 -13.32
CA HIS A 251 -16.53 -27.34 -12.33
C HIS A 251 -16.83 -26.43 -11.14
N VAL A 252 -16.94 -25.13 -11.41
CA VAL A 252 -17.36 -24.11 -10.44
C VAL A 252 -18.78 -23.66 -10.82
N PRO A 253 -19.74 -23.58 -9.89
CA PRO A 253 -21.08 -23.08 -10.21
C PRO A 253 -21.03 -21.69 -10.85
N VAL A 254 -21.91 -21.40 -11.81
CA VAL A 254 -21.97 -20.09 -12.47
C VAL A 254 -22.12 -18.95 -11.46
N SER A 255 -22.89 -19.16 -10.38
CA SER A 255 -23.06 -18.20 -9.29
C SER A 255 -21.78 -17.86 -8.53
N ASN A 256 -20.75 -18.71 -8.63
CA ASN A 256 -19.46 -18.57 -7.96
C ASN A 256 -18.36 -18.09 -8.93
N ILE A 257 -18.71 -17.75 -10.18
CA ILE A 257 -17.80 -17.14 -11.14
C ILE A 257 -18.01 -15.63 -11.08
N VAL A 258 -17.06 -14.96 -10.45
CA VAL A 258 -17.10 -13.52 -10.21
C VAL A 258 -16.21 -12.83 -11.23
N ASN A 259 -16.75 -11.83 -11.92
CA ASN A 259 -16.01 -11.04 -12.86
C ASN A 259 -15.42 -9.78 -12.20
N LEU A 260 -14.11 -9.61 -12.29
CA LEU A 260 -13.38 -8.45 -11.80
C LEU A 260 -12.84 -7.64 -12.97
N TYR A 261 -13.72 -6.95 -13.70
CA TYR A 261 -13.31 -6.17 -14.87
C TYR A 261 -12.54 -4.89 -14.50
N ASP A 262 -11.94 -4.21 -15.48
CA ASP A 262 -11.27 -2.93 -15.26
C ASP A 262 -12.28 -1.86 -14.80
N VAL A 263 -12.06 -1.36 -13.58
CA VAL A 263 -12.87 -0.32 -12.94
C VAL A 263 -12.12 1.02 -12.94
N SER A 264 -12.85 2.12 -12.85
CA SER A 264 -12.26 3.47 -12.84
C SER A 264 -11.35 3.71 -11.64
N ASN A 265 -11.70 3.16 -10.47
CA ASN A 265 -10.89 3.22 -9.26
C ASN A 265 -11.08 1.94 -8.42
N ILE A 266 -10.05 1.59 -7.64
CA ILE A 266 -10.00 0.31 -6.90
C ILE A 266 -11.08 0.16 -5.81
N TRP A 267 -11.72 1.25 -5.39
CA TRP A 267 -12.79 1.21 -4.37
C TRP A 267 -14.11 0.67 -4.92
N HIS A 268 -14.23 0.51 -6.24
CA HIS A 268 -15.34 -0.23 -6.86
C HIS A 268 -15.24 -1.74 -6.69
N ILE A 269 -14.05 -2.32 -6.45
CA ILE A 269 -13.89 -3.78 -6.38
C ILE A 269 -14.74 -4.41 -5.26
N PRO A 270 -14.76 -3.91 -4.01
CA PRO A 270 -15.67 -4.42 -2.99
C PRO A 270 -17.16 -4.31 -3.38
N LEU A 271 -17.55 -3.26 -4.09
CA LEU A 271 -18.93 -3.05 -4.55
C LEU A 271 -19.30 -4.09 -5.62
N LEU A 272 -18.39 -4.34 -6.55
CA LEU A 272 -18.53 -5.32 -7.62
C LEU A 272 -18.65 -6.76 -7.07
N LEU A 273 -17.88 -7.08 -6.01
CA LEU A 273 -18.01 -8.34 -5.28
C LEU A 273 -19.38 -8.47 -4.58
N LYS A 274 -19.89 -7.39 -4.00
CA LYS A 274 -21.22 -7.37 -3.39
C LYS A 274 -22.31 -7.58 -4.45
N GLU A 275 -22.26 -6.82 -5.54
CA GLU A 275 -23.24 -6.87 -6.64
C GLU A 275 -23.35 -8.29 -7.23
N GLN A 276 -22.23 -8.96 -7.41
CA GLN A 276 -22.17 -10.35 -7.91
C GLN A 276 -22.35 -11.41 -6.82
N LYS A 277 -22.81 -11.02 -5.62
CA LYS A 277 -23.13 -11.94 -4.51
C LYS A 277 -21.97 -12.83 -4.07
N ALA A 278 -20.73 -12.39 -4.26
CA ALA A 278 -19.55 -13.14 -3.85
C ALA A 278 -19.54 -13.39 -2.33
N HIS A 279 -20.09 -12.46 -1.54
CA HIS A 279 -20.26 -12.60 -0.10
C HIS A 279 -21.19 -13.75 0.29
N GLU A 280 -22.31 -13.94 -0.41
CA GLU A 280 -23.22 -15.07 -0.16
C GLU A 280 -22.49 -16.40 -0.42
N ALA A 281 -21.71 -16.47 -1.51
CA ALA A 281 -20.91 -17.65 -1.83
C ALA A 281 -19.84 -17.95 -0.76
N LEU A 282 -19.11 -16.94 -0.30
CA LEU A 282 -18.11 -17.06 0.77
C LEU A 282 -18.74 -17.49 2.10
N ILE A 283 -19.83 -16.85 2.50
CA ILE A 283 -20.56 -17.16 3.75
C ILE A 283 -21.07 -18.59 3.71
N LYS A 284 -21.59 -19.04 2.56
CA LYS A 284 -22.06 -20.41 2.37
C LYS A 284 -20.92 -21.42 2.44
N ALA A 285 -19.82 -21.17 1.74
CA ALA A 285 -18.65 -22.05 1.74
C ALA A 285 -18.03 -22.20 3.14
N LEU A 286 -18.10 -21.16 3.98
CA LEU A 286 -17.54 -21.13 5.33
C LEU A 286 -18.55 -21.45 6.44
N ASN A 287 -19.78 -21.83 6.10
CA ASN A 287 -20.86 -22.10 7.05
C ASN A 287 -21.06 -20.96 8.08
N LEU A 288 -21.17 -19.72 7.58
CA LEU A 288 -21.27 -18.49 8.38
C LEU A 288 -22.67 -17.85 8.36
N GLN A 289 -23.68 -18.50 7.77
CA GLN A 289 -25.03 -17.94 7.59
C GLN A 289 -25.70 -17.53 8.90
N GLY A 290 -25.38 -18.22 10.01
CA GLY A 290 -25.97 -17.92 11.33
C GLY A 290 -25.37 -16.71 12.04
N VAL A 291 -24.25 -16.16 11.54
CA VAL A 291 -23.50 -15.07 12.20
C VAL A 291 -23.36 -13.85 11.29
N ALA A 292 -23.17 -14.07 9.99
CA ALA A 292 -22.99 -13.00 9.01
C ALA A 292 -24.29 -12.23 8.74
N ARG A 293 -24.15 -10.93 8.48
CA ARG A 293 -25.23 -10.01 8.14
C ARG A 293 -25.10 -9.53 6.69
N GLU A 294 -26.14 -8.88 6.18
CA GLU A 294 -26.09 -8.21 4.88
C GLU A 294 -24.96 -7.14 4.85
N PRO A 295 -24.08 -7.13 3.84
CA PRO A 295 -22.95 -6.21 3.80
C PRO A 295 -23.36 -4.75 3.63
N MET A 296 -22.95 -3.91 4.58
CA MET A 296 -23.11 -2.45 4.51
C MET A 296 -21.85 -1.76 3.95
N LEU A 297 -21.91 -1.30 2.70
CA LEU A 297 -20.78 -0.68 1.98
C LEU A 297 -21.03 0.80 1.59
N LEU A 298 -21.88 1.51 2.33
CA LEU A 298 -22.25 2.90 2.00
C LEU A 298 -21.04 3.83 1.90
N GLU A 299 -20.10 3.74 2.84
CA GLU A 299 -18.87 4.55 2.83
C GLU A 299 -17.99 4.27 1.61
N TRP A 300 -17.91 3.00 1.18
CA TRP A 300 -17.13 2.60 0.00
C TRP A 300 -17.79 3.11 -1.28
N MET A 301 -19.12 3.02 -1.37
CA MET A 301 -19.90 3.53 -2.49
C MET A 301 -19.78 5.05 -2.63
N GLU A 302 -19.92 5.79 -1.53
CA GLU A 302 -19.75 7.25 -1.55
C GLU A 302 -18.34 7.63 -1.98
N ARG A 303 -17.33 6.97 -1.43
CA ARG A 303 -15.92 7.25 -1.75
C ARG A 303 -15.59 6.97 -3.21
N ALA A 304 -16.01 5.82 -3.75
CA ALA A 304 -15.82 5.45 -5.14
C ALA A 304 -16.46 6.49 -6.08
N LYS A 305 -17.69 6.92 -5.76
CA LYS A 305 -18.42 7.95 -6.52
C LYS A 305 -17.74 9.32 -6.45
N ILE A 306 -17.26 9.73 -5.27
CA ILE A 306 -16.53 10.99 -5.14
C ILE A 306 -15.30 10.95 -6.05
N CYS A 307 -14.49 9.89 -5.97
CA CYS A 307 -13.28 9.72 -6.80
C CYS A 307 -13.56 9.92 -8.29
N ASP A 308 -14.62 9.30 -8.81
CA ASP A 308 -14.98 9.37 -10.23
C ASP A 308 -15.47 10.76 -10.69
N THR A 309 -15.92 11.60 -9.75
CA THR A 309 -16.55 12.90 -10.05
C THR A 309 -15.63 14.09 -9.77
N LEU A 310 -14.35 13.86 -9.43
CA LEU A 310 -13.40 14.93 -9.19
C LEU A 310 -12.94 15.57 -10.50
N HIS A 311 -13.09 16.89 -10.58
CA HIS A 311 -12.69 17.68 -11.75
C HIS A 311 -11.57 18.66 -11.43
N GLU A 312 -11.63 19.33 -10.28
CA GLU A 312 -10.63 20.31 -9.88
C GLU A 312 -9.33 19.61 -9.49
N THR A 313 -8.23 19.91 -10.17
CA THR A 313 -6.95 19.23 -9.98
C THR A 313 -6.13 19.84 -8.85
N VAL A 314 -5.25 19.03 -8.25
CA VAL A 314 -4.13 19.46 -7.43
C VAL A 314 -2.87 18.76 -7.93
N THR A 315 -1.85 19.53 -8.28
CA THR A 315 -0.62 19.04 -8.91
C THR A 315 0.49 18.99 -7.88
N ILE A 316 1.01 17.80 -7.58
CA ILE A 316 2.11 17.61 -6.64
C ILE A 316 3.34 17.10 -7.39
N ALA A 317 4.45 17.83 -7.30
CA ALA A 317 5.74 17.38 -7.79
C ALA A 317 6.35 16.38 -6.81
N MET A 318 6.51 15.13 -7.23
CA MET A 318 7.20 14.09 -6.48
C MET A 318 8.66 14.04 -6.94
N VAL A 319 9.57 14.55 -6.10
CA VAL A 319 10.99 14.66 -6.42
C VAL A 319 11.74 13.45 -5.89
N GLY A 320 11.95 12.46 -6.75
CA GLY A 320 12.37 11.12 -6.37
C GLY A 320 13.56 10.58 -7.15
N LYS A 321 14.06 9.43 -6.70
CA LYS A 321 15.11 8.66 -7.38
C LYS A 321 14.55 7.64 -8.37
N TYR A 322 13.32 7.17 -8.12
CA TYR A 322 12.68 6.06 -8.84
C TYR A 322 11.43 6.53 -9.60
N THR A 323 11.53 7.59 -10.40
CA THR A 323 10.39 8.17 -11.12
C THR A 323 9.83 7.30 -12.24
N GLY A 324 10.62 6.35 -12.74
CA GLY A 324 10.19 5.40 -13.78
C GLY A 324 9.41 4.19 -13.29
N LEU A 325 9.36 3.94 -11.96
CA LEU A 325 8.62 2.83 -11.36
C LEU A 325 7.68 3.37 -10.28
N SER A 326 6.39 3.44 -10.60
CA SER A 326 5.35 3.89 -9.66
C SER A 326 5.32 3.06 -8.37
N ASP A 327 5.69 1.79 -8.46
CA ASP A 327 5.57 0.81 -7.37
C ASP A 327 6.61 1.07 -6.26
N SER A 328 7.71 1.77 -6.58
CA SER A 328 8.71 2.18 -5.59
C SER A 328 8.21 3.27 -4.62
N TYR A 329 7.06 3.90 -4.90
CA TYR A 329 6.46 4.96 -4.07
C TYR A 329 4.95 4.75 -3.86
N LEU A 330 4.46 3.51 -3.96
CA LEU A 330 3.02 3.25 -3.96
C LEU A 330 2.33 3.74 -2.68
N SER A 331 2.94 3.59 -1.51
CA SER A 331 2.35 4.06 -0.25
C SER A 331 2.18 5.56 -0.22
N VAL A 332 3.17 6.31 -0.73
CA VAL A 332 3.11 7.77 -0.88
C VAL A 332 1.99 8.16 -1.84
N LEU A 333 1.87 7.48 -2.99
CA LEU A 333 0.80 7.70 -3.96
C LEU A 333 -0.59 7.43 -3.35
N LYS A 334 -0.76 6.33 -2.61
CA LYS A 334 -2.03 6.04 -1.92
C LYS A 334 -2.34 7.09 -0.86
N ALA A 335 -1.34 7.55 -0.11
CA ALA A 335 -1.53 8.59 0.90
C ALA A 335 -1.93 9.94 0.30
N LEU A 336 -1.31 10.35 -0.82
CA LEU A 336 -1.72 11.51 -1.61
C LEU A 336 -3.15 11.33 -2.13
N LEU A 337 -3.48 10.17 -2.72
CA LEU A 337 -4.81 9.91 -3.25
C LEU A 337 -5.89 10.00 -2.15
N HIS A 338 -5.64 9.41 -0.98
CA HIS A 338 -6.56 9.50 0.16
C HIS A 338 -6.80 10.94 0.58
N ALA A 339 -5.73 11.75 0.67
CA ALA A 339 -5.81 13.16 1.04
C ALA A 339 -6.54 13.99 -0.03
N SER A 340 -6.19 13.81 -1.30
CA SER A 340 -6.81 14.52 -2.42
C SER A 340 -8.31 14.24 -2.53
N VAL A 341 -8.73 12.98 -2.39
CA VAL A 341 -10.16 12.61 -2.40
C VAL A 341 -10.89 13.23 -1.20
N ALA A 342 -10.29 13.25 -0.01
CA ALA A 342 -10.88 13.90 1.17
C ALA A 342 -11.08 15.41 0.99
N HIS A 343 -10.17 16.06 0.24
CA HIS A 343 -10.26 17.49 -0.12
C HIS A 343 -11.00 17.75 -1.43
N ARG A 344 -11.62 16.73 -2.03
CA ARG A 344 -12.36 16.81 -3.30
C ARG A 344 -11.52 17.36 -4.47
N ARG A 345 -10.26 16.95 -4.54
CA ARG A 345 -9.32 17.30 -5.61
C ARG A 345 -8.91 16.07 -6.40
N LYS A 346 -8.86 16.19 -7.72
CA LYS A 346 -8.25 15.20 -8.60
C LYS A 346 -6.74 15.32 -8.47
N LEU A 347 -6.08 14.27 -7.98
CA LEU A 347 -4.64 14.26 -7.85
C LEU A 347 -3.97 14.24 -9.24
N VAL A 348 -2.96 15.06 -9.44
CA VAL A 348 -2.01 14.96 -10.55
C VAL A 348 -0.63 14.88 -9.92
N VAL A 349 0.12 13.83 -10.25
CA VAL A 349 1.50 13.65 -9.75
C VAL A 349 2.46 13.89 -10.89
N GLU A 350 3.29 14.91 -10.74
CA GLU A 350 4.40 15.18 -11.66
C GLU A 350 5.66 14.52 -11.13
N TRP A 351 6.19 13.56 -11.89
CA TRP A 351 7.38 12.81 -11.51
C TRP A 351 8.63 13.59 -11.91
N VAL A 352 9.39 14.06 -10.93
CA VAL A 352 10.61 14.84 -11.16
C VAL A 352 11.81 14.01 -10.76
N PRO A 353 12.60 13.48 -11.72
CA PRO A 353 13.82 12.76 -11.39
C PRO A 353 14.80 13.72 -10.72
N ALA A 354 15.23 13.41 -9.51
CA ALA A 354 16.05 14.33 -8.74
C ALA A 354 17.39 14.65 -9.41
N SER A 355 18.02 13.65 -10.06
CA SER A 355 19.25 13.84 -10.84
C SER A 355 19.11 14.91 -11.91
N ASP A 356 17.93 15.01 -12.53
CA ASP A 356 17.73 15.89 -13.68
C ASP A 356 17.65 17.37 -13.27
N LEU A 357 17.52 17.66 -11.98
CA LEU A 357 17.58 19.01 -11.43
C LEU A 357 19.01 19.52 -11.18
N GLU A 358 20.02 18.64 -11.27
CA GLU A 358 21.41 18.94 -10.91
C GLU A 358 22.17 19.72 -12.01
N GLU A 359 23.21 20.44 -11.59
CA GLU A 359 24.06 21.21 -12.52
C GLU A 359 24.80 20.33 -13.52
N THR A 360 25.07 19.08 -13.18
CA THR A 360 25.65 18.07 -14.07
C THR A 360 24.74 17.85 -15.28
N THR A 361 23.45 17.58 -15.05
CA THR A 361 22.46 17.44 -16.13
C THR A 361 22.24 18.73 -16.90
N LEU A 362 22.34 19.90 -16.26
CA LEU A 362 22.32 21.18 -16.99
C LEU A 362 23.45 21.26 -18.04
N LYS A 363 24.63 20.74 -17.73
CA LYS A 363 25.78 20.72 -18.65
C LYS A 363 25.68 19.62 -19.71
N GLU A 364 25.24 18.43 -19.31
CA GLU A 364 25.22 17.24 -20.17
C GLU A 364 23.95 17.14 -21.04
N ALA A 365 22.80 17.49 -20.49
CA ALA A 365 21.48 17.41 -21.14
C ALA A 365 20.56 18.59 -20.76
N PRO A 366 20.84 19.81 -21.28
CA PRO A 366 20.12 21.04 -20.89
C PRO A 366 18.60 20.97 -21.05
N GLU A 367 18.11 20.27 -22.09
CA GLU A 367 16.67 20.13 -22.35
C GLU A 367 15.98 19.24 -21.32
N VAL A 368 16.62 18.16 -20.87
CA VAL A 368 16.12 17.28 -19.81
C VAL A 368 16.02 18.05 -18.51
N HIS A 369 17.08 18.78 -18.16
CA HIS A 369 17.11 19.63 -16.98
C HIS A 369 16.01 20.71 -17.01
N LYS A 370 15.86 21.39 -18.14
CA LYS A 370 14.80 22.41 -18.33
C LYS A 370 13.40 21.81 -18.20
N ALA A 371 13.18 20.60 -18.72
CA ALA A 371 11.91 19.89 -18.58
C ALA A 371 11.62 19.54 -17.12
N ALA A 372 12.59 18.97 -16.38
CA ALA A 372 12.44 18.64 -14.97
C ALA A 372 12.10 19.88 -14.11
N TRP A 373 12.83 20.99 -14.33
CA TRP A 373 12.53 22.26 -13.64
C TRP A 373 11.17 22.85 -14.03
N LYS A 374 10.71 22.65 -15.26
CA LYS A 374 9.37 23.09 -15.69
C LYS A 374 8.30 22.35 -14.90
N LEU A 375 8.41 21.02 -14.75
CA LEU A 375 7.49 20.20 -13.97
C LEU A 375 7.44 20.64 -12.50
N LEU A 376 8.62 20.84 -11.89
CA LEU A 376 8.72 21.30 -10.50
C LEU A 376 8.06 22.67 -10.31
N LYS A 377 8.31 23.63 -11.21
CA LYS A 377 7.78 25.00 -11.13
C LYS A 377 6.29 25.10 -11.42
N SER A 378 5.70 24.13 -12.11
CA SER A 378 4.26 24.10 -12.40
C SER A 378 3.41 23.45 -11.30
N ALA A 379 4.02 22.83 -10.29
CA ALA A 379 3.29 22.13 -9.25
C ALA A 379 2.78 23.06 -8.14
N ASP A 380 1.62 22.71 -7.57
CA ASP A 380 0.98 23.38 -6.44
C ASP A 380 1.61 22.99 -5.09
N GLY A 381 2.41 21.93 -5.07
CA GLY A 381 3.11 21.43 -3.90
C GLY A 381 4.28 20.51 -4.27
N VAL A 382 5.27 20.42 -3.39
CA VAL A 382 6.48 19.61 -3.57
C VAL A 382 6.55 18.55 -2.47
N LEU A 383 6.80 17.31 -2.86
CA LEU A 383 7.03 16.20 -1.94
C LEU A 383 8.39 15.56 -2.23
N VAL A 384 9.23 15.46 -1.21
CA VAL A 384 10.49 14.70 -1.25
C VAL A 384 10.33 13.46 -0.38
N PRO A 385 10.20 12.26 -0.97
CA PRO A 385 9.99 11.02 -0.23
C PRO A 385 11.30 10.51 0.40
N GLY A 386 11.19 9.42 1.15
CA GLY A 386 12.34 8.69 1.65
C GLY A 386 13.27 8.19 0.52
N GLY A 387 14.51 7.86 0.89
CA GLY A 387 15.48 7.31 -0.04
C GLY A 387 16.77 6.91 0.67
N PHE A 388 17.67 6.31 -0.09
CA PHE A 388 18.98 5.86 0.38
C PHE A 388 20.06 6.12 -0.67
N GLY A 389 21.27 6.34 -0.20
CA GLY A 389 22.43 6.66 -1.03
C GLY A 389 22.45 8.11 -1.51
N ASP A 390 23.57 8.47 -2.13
CA ASP A 390 23.96 9.81 -2.57
C ASP A 390 23.28 10.31 -3.85
N ARG A 391 22.85 9.39 -4.72
CA ARG A 391 22.28 9.75 -6.03
C ARG A 391 21.04 10.63 -5.92
N GLY A 392 21.08 11.80 -6.58
CA GLY A 392 19.96 12.74 -6.64
C GLY A 392 19.78 13.57 -5.36
N VAL A 393 20.73 13.51 -4.41
CA VAL A 393 20.66 14.29 -3.16
C VAL A 393 20.72 15.80 -3.45
N GLU A 394 21.65 16.23 -4.30
CA GLU A 394 21.82 17.65 -4.62
C GLU A 394 20.58 18.21 -5.36
N GLY A 395 20.00 17.44 -6.28
CA GLY A 395 18.74 17.83 -6.91
C GLY A 395 17.56 17.97 -5.94
N LYS A 396 17.47 17.12 -4.91
CA LYS A 396 16.46 17.25 -3.86
C LYS A 396 16.69 18.50 -2.99
N ILE A 397 17.94 18.84 -2.70
CA ILE A 397 18.32 20.07 -1.98
C ILE A 397 17.86 21.30 -2.79
N LEU A 398 18.09 21.30 -4.11
CA LEU A 398 17.63 22.37 -5.00
C LEU A 398 16.09 22.48 -5.03
N ALA A 399 15.37 21.36 -5.02
CA ALA A 399 13.91 21.36 -4.95
C ALA A 399 13.37 21.90 -3.61
N ALA A 400 13.96 21.50 -2.49
CA ALA A 400 13.59 22.02 -1.16
C ALA A 400 13.85 23.52 -1.06
N LYS A 401 15.00 23.99 -1.58
CA LYS A 401 15.34 25.42 -1.67
C LYS A 401 14.31 26.19 -2.49
N TYR A 402 13.97 25.67 -3.68
CA TYR A 402 12.97 26.29 -4.54
C TYR A 402 11.63 26.42 -3.83
N ALA A 403 11.16 25.35 -3.17
CA ALA A 403 9.91 25.38 -2.43
C ALA A 403 9.93 26.44 -1.31
N ARG A 404 11.00 26.46 -0.50
CA ARG A 404 11.19 27.43 0.59
C ARG A 404 11.18 28.88 0.10
N GLU A 405 11.94 29.19 -0.95
CA GLU A 405 12.11 30.56 -1.45
C GLU A 405 10.85 31.09 -2.16
N ASN A 406 10.09 30.20 -2.82
CA ASN A 406 8.90 30.56 -3.59
C ASN A 406 7.59 30.35 -2.82
N LYS A 407 7.68 29.99 -1.53
CA LYS A 407 6.52 29.72 -0.66
C LYS A 407 5.60 28.60 -1.18
N ILE A 408 6.16 27.60 -1.86
CA ILE A 408 5.41 26.46 -2.38
C ILE A 408 5.28 25.40 -1.28
N PRO A 409 4.07 24.91 -0.95
CA PRO A 409 3.86 23.86 0.04
C PRO A 409 4.84 22.67 -0.11
N PHE A 410 5.52 22.32 0.97
CA PHE A 410 6.57 21.29 0.98
C PHE A 410 6.32 20.24 2.06
N LEU A 411 6.46 18.96 1.70
CA LEU A 411 6.52 17.85 2.63
C LEU A 411 7.78 17.00 2.38
N GLY A 412 8.67 16.96 3.37
CA GLY A 412 9.83 16.07 3.38
C GLY A 412 9.58 14.84 4.26
N ILE A 413 9.76 13.63 3.71
CA ILE A 413 9.56 12.37 4.44
C ILE A 413 10.89 11.65 4.61
N CYS A 414 11.23 11.29 5.85
CA CYS A 414 12.46 10.60 6.22
C CYS A 414 13.68 11.36 5.65
N LEU A 415 14.32 10.86 4.58
CA LEU A 415 15.36 11.59 3.86
C LEU A 415 14.92 13.01 3.46
N GLY A 416 13.66 13.24 3.07
CA GLY A 416 13.18 14.57 2.72
C GLY A 416 13.28 15.60 3.85
N MET A 417 13.12 15.19 5.12
CA MET A 417 13.37 16.05 6.27
C MET A 417 14.86 16.39 6.39
N GLN A 418 15.73 15.39 6.24
CA GLN A 418 17.18 15.57 6.31
C GLN A 418 17.66 16.52 5.21
N ILE A 419 17.13 16.39 3.99
CA ILE A 419 17.39 17.30 2.88
C ILE A 419 16.98 18.73 3.21
N ALA A 420 15.83 18.94 3.83
CA ALA A 420 15.38 20.27 4.22
C ALA A 420 16.31 20.89 5.29
N VAL A 421 16.83 20.10 6.24
CA VAL A 421 17.83 20.58 7.21
C VAL A 421 19.15 20.95 6.52
N ILE A 422 19.65 20.09 5.63
CA ILE A 422 20.90 20.35 4.86
C ILE A 422 20.75 21.63 4.04
N GLU A 423 19.64 21.79 3.32
CA GLU A 423 19.33 22.98 2.54
C GLU A 423 19.34 24.24 3.42
N TYR A 424 18.70 24.18 4.59
CA TYR A 424 18.60 25.30 5.50
C TYR A 424 19.96 25.72 6.07
N CYS A 425 20.81 24.75 6.45
CA CYS A 425 22.19 24.99 6.86
C CYS A 425 22.99 25.73 5.77
N ARG A 426 22.91 25.24 4.52
CA ARG A 426 23.66 25.83 3.39
C ARG A 426 23.13 27.23 3.03
N SER A 427 21.82 27.38 2.95
CA SER A 427 21.19 28.61 2.44
C SER A 427 21.06 29.72 3.48
N ILE A 428 20.70 29.40 4.73
CA ILE A 428 20.40 30.39 5.76
C ILE A 428 21.59 30.60 6.70
N LEU A 429 22.14 29.51 7.26
CA LEU A 429 23.33 29.60 8.13
C LEU A 429 24.64 29.84 7.36
N LYS A 430 24.61 29.74 6.02
CA LYS A 430 25.78 29.90 5.13
C LYS A 430 26.89 28.88 5.37
N LEU A 431 26.52 27.72 5.91
CA LEU A 431 27.41 26.57 6.08
C LEU A 431 27.44 25.77 4.78
N TRP A 432 28.22 26.24 3.80
CA TRP A 432 28.18 25.73 2.42
C TRP A 432 28.52 24.24 2.27
N ASP A 433 29.39 23.71 3.13
CA ASP A 433 29.79 22.30 3.14
C ASP A 433 28.88 21.41 4.00
N ALA A 434 27.85 21.98 4.65
CA ALA A 434 26.97 21.23 5.53
C ALA A 434 26.30 20.07 4.79
N ASN A 435 26.38 18.88 5.38
CA ASN A 435 25.87 17.66 4.76
C ASN A 435 25.52 16.60 5.80
N SER A 436 24.94 15.49 5.33
CA SER A 436 24.84 14.24 6.09
C SER A 436 26.16 13.48 6.03
N THR A 437 26.54 12.86 7.15
CA THR A 437 27.65 11.89 7.19
C THR A 437 27.38 10.64 6.34
N GLU A 438 26.13 10.40 5.91
CA GLU A 438 25.81 9.35 4.93
C GLU A 438 26.42 9.64 3.55
N PHE A 439 26.34 10.90 3.11
CA PHE A 439 26.69 11.30 1.74
C PHE A 439 28.09 11.91 1.65
N ASN A 440 28.50 12.65 2.67
CA ASN A 440 29.83 13.21 2.78
C ASN A 440 30.38 13.02 4.21
N PRO A 441 31.09 11.90 4.48
CA PRO A 441 31.69 11.64 5.78
C PRO A 441 32.74 12.67 6.21
N ASN A 442 33.28 13.46 5.26
CA ASN A 442 34.35 14.43 5.51
C ASN A 442 33.85 15.88 5.67
N THR A 443 32.53 16.12 5.72
CA THR A 443 31.99 17.47 5.96
C THR A 443 32.48 18.03 7.30
N THR A 444 32.84 19.32 7.33
CA THR A 444 33.21 19.98 8.60
C THR A 444 31.98 20.45 9.38
N ASN A 445 30.80 20.47 8.73
CA ASN A 445 29.52 20.84 9.32
C ASN A 445 28.49 19.70 9.20
N PRO A 446 28.66 18.59 9.96
CA PRO A 446 27.77 17.42 9.89
C PRO A 446 26.42 17.72 10.54
N CYS A 447 25.47 18.20 9.75
CA CYS A 447 24.11 18.54 10.21
C CYS A 447 23.19 17.33 10.38
N VAL A 448 23.53 16.20 9.74
CA VAL A 448 22.86 14.92 9.90
C VAL A 448 23.93 13.86 10.16
N ILE A 449 23.77 13.11 11.25
CA ILE A 449 24.78 12.17 11.76
C ILE A 449 24.20 10.77 11.92
N PHE A 450 25.08 9.77 11.86
CA PHE A 450 24.72 8.39 12.16
C PHE A 450 24.43 8.23 13.67
N MET A 451 23.17 8.00 14.02
CA MET A 451 22.74 7.83 15.42
C MET A 451 21.79 6.62 15.56
N PRO A 452 22.31 5.39 15.40
CA PRO A 452 21.53 4.16 15.43
C PRO A 452 20.87 3.91 16.80
N GLU A 453 19.85 3.06 16.83
CA GLU A 453 19.33 2.54 18.09
C GLU A 453 20.26 1.47 18.65
N GLY A 454 20.55 1.55 19.95
CA GLY A 454 21.17 0.45 20.67
C GLY A 454 20.13 -0.63 20.94
N SER A 455 20.44 -1.89 20.63
CA SER A 455 19.59 -3.02 20.97
C SER A 455 20.22 -3.86 22.08
N LYS A 456 19.41 -4.24 23.09
CA LYS A 456 19.84 -5.21 24.13
C LYS A 456 19.89 -6.65 23.60
N THR A 457 19.23 -6.93 22.47
CA THR A 457 19.10 -8.29 21.90
C THR A 457 19.93 -8.48 20.63
N HIS A 458 20.27 -7.41 19.92
CA HIS A 458 21.08 -7.44 18.71
C HIS A 458 22.35 -6.62 18.91
N MET A 459 23.51 -7.27 18.81
CA MET A 459 24.81 -6.61 18.84
C MET A 459 25.00 -5.79 17.55
N GLY A 460 25.31 -4.50 17.66
CA GLY A 460 25.59 -3.61 16.53
C GLY A 460 24.68 -2.37 16.46
N ALA A 461 24.91 -1.54 15.45
CA ALA A 461 24.16 -0.33 15.18
C ALA A 461 22.81 -0.65 14.50
N THR A 462 21.75 -0.85 15.28
CA THR A 462 20.43 -1.21 14.74
C THR A 462 19.69 -0.01 14.16
N MET A 463 18.88 -0.25 13.12
CA MET A 463 18.04 0.76 12.48
C MET A 463 16.89 1.16 13.42
N ARG A 464 16.51 2.45 13.43
CA ARG A 464 15.27 2.90 14.07
C ARG A 464 14.09 2.45 13.20
N LEU A 465 13.34 1.47 13.71
CA LEU A 465 12.38 0.70 12.92
C LEU A 465 11.06 0.44 13.66
N GLY A 466 9.94 0.57 12.94
CA GLY A 466 8.59 0.30 13.46
C GLY A 466 7.97 1.52 14.14
N SER A 467 6.89 1.29 14.90
CA SER A 467 6.18 2.38 15.57
C SER A 467 7.04 2.97 16.69
N ARG A 468 7.20 4.29 16.69
CA ARG A 468 7.78 5.06 17.80
C ARG A 468 6.87 6.23 18.11
N ARG A 469 6.98 6.71 19.35
CA ARG A 469 6.22 7.87 19.82
C ARG A 469 7.02 9.14 19.57
N THR A 470 6.34 10.11 18.99
CA THR A 470 6.83 11.48 18.79
C THR A 470 5.96 12.43 19.60
N TYR A 471 6.56 13.15 20.53
CA TYR A 471 5.88 14.15 21.36
C TYR A 471 5.95 15.51 20.68
N PHE A 472 4.84 16.26 20.72
CA PHE A 472 4.85 17.65 20.27
C PHE A 472 5.39 18.54 21.38
N GLU A 473 6.43 19.30 21.05
CA GLU A 473 7.05 20.25 22.00
C GLU A 473 6.22 21.54 22.10
N VAL A 474 5.53 21.90 21.01
CA VAL A 474 4.69 23.09 20.92
C VAL A 474 3.38 22.72 20.24
N MET A 475 2.25 23.02 20.89
CA MET A 475 0.91 22.73 20.35
C MET A 475 0.45 23.73 19.29
N ASP A 476 0.99 24.95 19.32
CA ASP A 476 0.74 25.98 18.31
C ASP A 476 1.64 25.79 17.08
N CYS A 477 1.62 24.58 16.51
CA CYS A 477 2.27 24.26 15.24
C CYS A 477 1.28 23.62 14.27
N LYS A 478 1.60 23.60 12.98
CA LYS A 478 0.68 23.09 11.95
C LYS A 478 0.46 21.59 12.13
N SER A 479 1.52 20.86 12.43
CA SER A 479 1.49 19.40 12.61
C SER A 479 0.59 18.99 13.78
N ALA A 480 0.76 19.59 14.97
CA ALA A 480 -0.08 19.26 16.13
C ALA A 480 -1.56 19.51 15.84
N LYS A 481 -1.89 20.65 15.20
CA LYS A 481 -3.28 20.97 14.81
C LYS A 481 -3.84 19.98 13.79
N LEU A 482 -3.07 19.58 12.78
CA LEU A 482 -3.47 18.56 11.80
C LEU A 482 -3.71 17.19 12.43
N TYR A 483 -2.95 16.84 13.46
CA TYR A 483 -3.13 15.65 14.28
C TYR A 483 -4.21 15.82 15.38
N GLY A 484 -5.02 16.88 15.33
CA GLY A 484 -6.14 17.09 16.25
C GLY A 484 -5.72 17.54 17.65
N ASN A 485 -4.61 18.25 17.77
CA ASN A 485 -4.01 18.69 19.04
C ASN A 485 -3.69 17.54 20.00
N ALA A 486 -3.33 16.37 19.47
CA ALA A 486 -2.79 15.29 20.28
C ALA A 486 -1.44 15.69 20.89
N ALA A 487 -1.16 15.30 22.13
CA ALA A 487 0.12 15.58 22.78
C ALA A 487 1.30 14.79 22.17
N TYR A 488 0.99 13.66 21.53
CA TYR A 488 1.95 12.83 20.84
C TYR A 488 1.27 12.07 19.69
N VAL A 489 2.08 11.56 18.77
CA VAL A 489 1.68 10.65 17.71
C VAL A 489 2.57 9.43 17.72
N ASP A 490 1.99 8.27 17.39
CA ASP A 490 2.75 7.05 17.17
C ASP A 490 2.83 6.82 15.66
N GLU A 491 4.02 6.89 15.07
CA GLU A 491 4.26 6.76 13.62
C GLU A 491 5.39 5.77 13.33
N ARG A 492 5.49 5.28 12.09
CA ARG A 492 6.45 4.24 11.71
C ARG A 492 7.74 4.83 11.18
N HIS A 493 8.86 4.37 11.68
CA HIS A 493 10.20 4.79 11.27
C HIS A 493 10.92 3.68 10.51
N ARG A 494 11.83 4.09 9.63
CA ARG A 494 12.77 3.21 8.90
C ARG A 494 13.98 4.01 8.45
N HIS A 495 14.89 4.31 9.38
CA HIS A 495 16.09 5.10 9.08
C HIS A 495 17.20 4.89 10.12
N ARG A 496 18.38 5.44 9.84
CA ARG A 496 19.60 5.30 10.67
C ARG A 496 20.28 6.62 11.03
N TYR A 497 19.86 7.71 10.38
CA TYR A 497 20.51 9.01 10.46
C TYR A 497 19.56 10.03 11.06
N GLU A 498 20.11 10.92 11.87
CA GLU A 498 19.36 11.87 12.68
C GLU A 498 20.00 13.26 12.57
N VAL A 499 19.21 14.30 12.80
CA VAL A 499 19.74 15.66 12.89
C VAL A 499 20.76 15.72 14.03
N ASN A 500 21.91 16.34 13.79
CA ASN A 500 22.94 16.50 14.80
C ASN A 500 22.43 17.35 15.97
N PRO A 501 22.30 16.80 17.20
CA PRO A 501 21.78 17.54 18.35
C PRO A 501 22.58 18.80 18.68
N GLU A 502 23.89 18.83 18.34
CA GLU A 502 24.76 19.99 18.58
C GLU A 502 24.38 21.20 17.72
N MET A 503 23.74 21.00 16.56
CA MET A 503 23.35 22.07 15.63
C MET A 503 21.91 22.57 15.84
N VAL A 504 21.11 21.86 16.65
CA VAL A 504 19.68 22.15 16.84
C VAL A 504 19.44 23.58 17.34
N MET A 505 20.19 24.01 18.37
CA MET A 505 20.04 25.36 18.91
C MET A 505 20.34 26.46 17.90
N GLU A 506 21.29 26.24 16.98
CA GLU A 506 21.64 27.22 15.95
C GLU A 506 20.55 27.30 14.88
N LEU A 507 20.01 26.14 14.47
CA LEU A 507 18.92 26.02 13.51
C LEU A 507 17.62 26.68 14.03
N GLU A 508 17.27 26.47 15.31
CA GLU A 508 16.12 27.10 15.94
C GLU A 508 16.26 28.63 15.99
N LYS A 509 17.45 29.13 16.34
CA LYS A 509 17.74 30.58 16.36
C LYS A 509 17.62 31.22 14.98
N ALA A 510 17.98 30.48 13.92
CA ALA A 510 17.83 30.94 12.55
C ALA A 510 16.38 30.90 12.04
N GLY A 511 15.51 30.14 12.70
CA GLY A 511 14.06 30.13 12.46
C GLY A 511 13.48 28.79 11.98
N LEU A 512 14.29 27.72 11.91
CA LEU A 512 13.79 26.37 11.64
C LEU A 512 13.36 25.72 12.96
N ALA A 513 12.05 25.50 13.14
CA ALA A 513 11.51 25.00 14.40
C ALA A 513 11.47 23.47 14.44
N PHE A 514 11.95 22.86 15.54
CA PHE A 514 11.77 21.44 15.81
C PHE A 514 10.57 21.24 16.74
N VAL A 515 9.42 20.94 16.15
CA VAL A 515 8.12 20.91 16.87
C VAL A 515 7.78 19.52 17.41
N GLY A 516 8.51 18.49 17.01
CA GLY A 516 8.30 17.11 17.46
C GLY A 516 9.62 16.42 17.79
N LYS A 517 9.67 15.73 18.93
CA LYS A 517 10.85 15.01 19.42
C LYS A 517 10.51 13.59 19.88
N ASP A 518 11.53 12.74 19.96
CA ASP A 518 11.39 11.42 20.57
C ASP A 518 11.21 11.50 22.10
N ASP A 519 11.01 10.35 22.72
CA ASP A 519 10.87 10.20 24.17
C ASP A 519 12.11 10.63 24.97
N THR A 520 13.29 10.60 24.35
CA THR A 520 14.54 11.06 24.97
C THR A 520 14.77 12.56 24.83
N GLY A 521 14.02 13.24 23.96
CA GLY A 521 14.22 14.64 23.60
C GLY A 521 15.49 14.90 22.80
N LYS A 522 16.25 13.86 22.41
CA LYS A 522 17.52 14.00 21.68
C LYS A 522 17.33 13.96 20.18
N ARG A 523 16.33 13.21 19.69
CA ARG A 523 16.05 13.07 18.26
C ARG A 523 14.93 14.01 17.87
N MET A 524 15.21 14.78 16.82
CA MET A 524 14.25 15.71 16.25
C MET A 524 13.47 14.99 15.15
N GLU A 525 12.16 14.89 15.30
CA GLU A 525 11.31 14.04 14.48
C GLU A 525 10.42 14.84 13.51
N ILE A 526 10.13 16.10 13.83
CA ILE A 526 9.31 17.00 13.01
C ILE A 526 9.94 18.39 12.96
N ILE A 527 10.19 18.90 11.75
CA ILE A 527 10.55 20.29 11.49
C ILE A 527 9.40 21.07 10.85
N GLU A 528 9.31 22.34 11.22
CA GLU A 528 8.46 23.32 10.53
C GLU A 528 9.23 24.61 10.29
N LEU A 529 8.92 25.30 9.19
CA LEU A 529 9.32 26.69 8.98
C LEU A 529 8.11 27.60 9.23
N PRO A 530 8.00 28.28 10.40
CA PRO A 530 6.79 29.01 10.77
C PRO A 530 6.40 30.11 9.77
N SER A 531 7.38 30.77 9.16
CA SER A 531 7.19 31.87 8.19
C SER A 531 6.69 31.42 6.81
N HIS A 532 6.60 30.10 6.57
CA HIS A 532 6.19 29.51 5.30
C HIS A 532 4.76 28.93 5.39
N PRO A 533 3.92 29.05 4.33
CA PRO A 533 2.53 28.56 4.36
C PRO A 533 2.42 27.09 4.78
N TYR A 534 3.23 26.22 4.18
CA TYR A 534 3.37 24.83 4.61
C TYR A 534 4.76 24.30 4.26
N PHE A 535 5.65 24.17 5.23
CA PHE A 535 6.97 23.57 5.02
C PHE A 535 7.23 22.66 6.21
N VAL A 536 6.94 21.39 6.01
CA VAL A 536 6.97 20.36 7.06
C VAL A 536 7.94 19.28 6.61
N GLY A 537 8.82 18.86 7.50
CA GLY A 537 9.67 17.69 7.32
C GLY A 537 9.46 16.74 8.50
N VAL A 538 9.35 15.44 8.23
CA VAL A 538 9.25 14.42 9.27
C VAL A 538 10.23 13.28 9.04
N GLN A 539 10.74 12.71 10.13
CA GLN A 539 11.62 11.54 10.09
C GLN A 539 10.86 10.23 9.89
N PHE A 540 9.63 10.12 10.43
CA PHE A 540 8.77 8.97 10.22
C PHE A 540 8.16 8.95 8.81
N HIS A 541 7.50 7.84 8.50
CA HIS A 541 6.77 7.59 7.25
C HIS A 541 5.25 7.70 7.46
N PRO A 542 4.66 8.90 7.34
CA PRO A 542 3.23 9.14 7.55
C PRO A 542 2.32 8.42 6.54
N GLU A 543 2.87 7.92 5.44
CA GLU A 543 2.16 7.23 4.36
C GLU A 543 1.67 5.83 4.76
N PHE A 544 2.36 5.13 5.66
CA PHE A 544 2.02 3.76 6.05
C PHE A 544 0.72 3.69 6.87
N LYS A 545 0.42 4.73 7.65
CA LYS A 545 -0.80 4.83 8.47
C LYS A 545 -1.98 5.52 7.78
N SER A 546 -1.81 5.98 6.53
CA SER A 546 -2.92 6.53 5.74
C SER A 546 -3.98 5.47 5.44
N ARG A 547 -5.26 5.81 5.56
CA ARG A 547 -6.41 4.96 5.20
C ARG A 547 -7.38 5.72 4.28
N PRO A 548 -8.14 5.04 3.41
CA PRO A 548 -9.10 5.71 2.52
C PRO A 548 -10.16 6.57 3.24
N GLY A 549 -10.57 6.19 4.46
CA GLY A 549 -11.51 6.97 5.30
C GLY A 549 -10.83 7.85 6.35
N LYS A 550 -9.50 7.74 6.50
CA LYS A 550 -8.71 8.46 7.49
C LYS A 550 -7.36 8.79 6.84
N PRO A 551 -7.30 9.81 5.96
CA PRO A 551 -6.07 10.17 5.29
C PRO A 551 -5.01 10.60 6.32
N SER A 552 -3.75 10.39 5.98
CA SER A 552 -2.64 10.85 6.81
C SER A 552 -2.69 12.36 7.01
N ALA A 553 -2.48 12.81 8.25
CA ALA A 553 -2.65 14.20 8.65
C ALA A 553 -1.73 15.16 7.88
N LEU A 554 -0.46 14.77 7.68
CA LEU A 554 0.52 15.61 6.99
C LEU A 554 0.34 15.62 5.46
N PHE A 555 -0.19 14.53 4.88
CA PHE A 555 -0.60 14.54 3.47
C PHE A 555 -1.84 15.39 3.27
N SER A 556 -2.80 15.33 4.19
CA SER A 556 -3.98 16.21 4.22
C SER A 556 -3.57 17.68 4.34
N GLY A 557 -2.59 18.00 5.18
CA GLY A 557 -2.01 19.33 5.31
C GLY A 557 -1.36 19.83 4.02
N LEU A 558 -0.56 18.98 3.35
CA LEU A 558 0.07 19.32 2.07
C LEU A 558 -0.98 19.66 1.00
N ILE A 559 -1.96 18.78 0.80
CA ILE A 559 -3.02 19.00 -0.20
C ILE A 559 -3.84 20.25 0.14
N ALA A 560 -4.24 20.43 1.40
CA ALA A 560 -4.99 21.60 1.82
C ALA A 560 -4.18 22.89 1.58
N ALA A 561 -2.88 22.89 1.84
CA ALA A 561 -2.01 24.03 1.57
C ALA A 561 -1.88 24.33 0.08
N SER A 562 -1.68 23.29 -0.75
CA SER A 562 -1.63 23.40 -2.22
C SER A 562 -2.93 23.93 -2.83
N CYS A 563 -4.06 23.75 -2.14
CA CYS A 563 -5.36 24.26 -2.58
C CYS A 563 -5.80 25.56 -1.88
N GLY A 564 -4.97 26.17 -1.03
CA GLY A 564 -5.33 27.37 -0.27
C GLY A 564 -6.41 27.16 0.81
N GLN A 565 -6.60 25.92 1.27
CA GLN A 565 -7.62 25.48 2.22
C GLN A 565 -7.07 25.13 3.61
N LEU A 566 -5.75 25.31 3.84
CA LEU A 566 -5.10 24.91 5.09
C LEU A 566 -5.70 25.59 6.33
N GLU A 567 -5.94 26.91 6.28
CA GLU A 567 -6.48 27.65 7.42
C GLU A 567 -7.87 27.13 7.82
N THR A 568 -8.71 26.82 6.84
CA THR A 568 -10.04 26.21 7.09
C THR A 568 -9.92 24.85 7.77
N LEU A 569 -8.94 24.04 7.37
CA LEU A 569 -8.69 22.73 7.98
C LEU A 569 -8.20 22.84 9.42
N VAL A 570 -7.26 23.76 9.66
CA VAL A 570 -6.59 23.96 10.95
C VAL A 570 -7.51 24.63 11.98
N HIS A 571 -8.36 25.58 11.56
CA HIS A 571 -9.32 26.27 12.43
C HIS A 571 -10.68 25.56 12.53
N GLY A 572 -11.08 24.79 11.52
CA GLY A 572 -12.38 24.10 11.47
C GLY A 572 -12.53 22.93 12.46
N GLN A 573 -11.42 22.36 12.95
CA GLN A 573 -11.46 21.27 13.95
C GLN A 573 -11.92 21.72 15.35
N GLY A 574 -12.04 23.03 15.61
CA GLY A 574 -12.63 23.57 16.84
C GLY A 574 -14.16 23.44 16.95
N HIS A 575 -14.86 23.06 15.88
CA HIS A 575 -16.34 23.05 15.83
C HIS A 575 -16.96 21.79 15.21
N VAL A 576 -16.40 20.60 15.47
CA VAL A 576 -17.17 19.36 15.26
C VAL A 576 -18.00 19.10 16.52
N ASN A 577 -19.20 19.66 16.53
CA ASN A 577 -20.24 19.28 17.50
C ASN A 577 -20.38 17.75 17.49
N ARG A 578 -20.24 17.15 18.68
CA ARG A 578 -20.85 15.86 18.99
C ARG A 578 -22.31 15.92 18.54
N VAL A 579 -22.63 15.24 17.44
CA VAL A 579 -24.03 14.93 17.13
C VAL A 579 -24.48 13.97 18.22
N GLN A 580 -25.02 14.53 19.31
CA GLN A 580 -25.92 13.81 20.18
C GLN A 580 -27.09 13.37 19.29
N THR A 581 -27.21 12.07 19.08
CA THR A 581 -28.39 11.41 18.57
C THR A 581 -29.55 11.72 19.51
N LYS A 582 -30.27 12.83 19.26
CA LYS A 582 -31.60 13.04 19.80
C LYS A 582 -32.56 12.12 19.04
N VAL A 583 -32.91 11.03 19.70
CA VAL A 583 -34.11 10.25 19.42
C VAL A 583 -35.31 11.21 19.50
N VAL A 584 -35.98 11.44 18.39
CA VAL A 584 -37.31 12.07 18.38
C VAL A 584 -38.25 11.18 17.58
N ALA A 585 -39.33 10.82 18.27
CA ALA A 585 -40.35 9.88 17.89
C ALA A 585 -41.24 10.36 16.74
N ASN A 586 -41.82 9.36 16.06
CA ASN A 586 -43.00 9.32 15.21
C ASN A 586 -43.75 10.64 14.92
N GLY A 587 -43.78 11.01 13.64
CA GLY A 587 -44.72 11.97 13.07
C GLY A 587 -44.76 11.86 11.54
N VAL A 588 -45.82 11.26 11.02
CA VAL A 588 -46.18 11.14 9.60
C VAL A 588 -46.47 12.52 9.00
N LEU A 589 -46.06 12.79 7.73
CA LEU A 589 -46.76 13.62 6.71
C LEU A 589 -45.92 13.73 5.39
N PRO A 590 -46.49 14.12 4.22
CA PRO A 590 -46.75 13.21 3.10
C PRO A 590 -45.93 13.46 1.81
N GLN A 591 -46.01 12.47 0.91
CA GLN A 591 -45.47 12.45 -0.46
C GLN A 591 -45.81 13.69 -1.30
N LYS A 592 -44.82 14.18 -2.05
CA LYS A 592 -45.03 14.96 -3.29
C LYS A 592 -44.24 14.35 -4.43
N VAL A 593 -44.99 13.92 -5.44
CA VAL A 593 -44.58 13.42 -6.76
C VAL A 593 -44.54 14.60 -7.73
N TYR A 594 -43.53 14.69 -8.61
CA TYR A 594 -43.60 15.38 -9.91
C TYR A 594 -42.49 14.86 -10.86
N PRO A 595 -42.64 14.96 -12.20
CA PRO A 595 -42.48 13.84 -13.12
C PRO A 595 -41.36 14.03 -14.19
N ASN A 596 -41.13 12.94 -14.93
CA ASN A 596 -40.26 12.76 -16.08
C ASN A 596 -40.27 13.89 -17.14
N GLY A 597 -39.10 14.15 -17.72
CA GLY A 597 -38.90 14.88 -18.99
C GLY A 597 -37.70 14.32 -19.77
N ASN A 598 -37.91 14.04 -21.06
CA ASN A 598 -37.06 13.22 -21.94
C ASN A 598 -36.17 14.08 -22.88
N ALA A 599 -34.97 13.55 -23.18
CA ALA A 599 -34.15 13.62 -24.42
C ALA A 599 -33.83 14.95 -25.16
N ASN A 600 -32.53 15.20 -25.44
CA ASN A 600 -32.02 15.38 -26.83
C ASN A 600 -30.47 15.43 -27.01
N LYS A 601 -29.99 14.52 -27.88
CA LYS A 601 -28.94 14.56 -28.93
C LYS A 601 -27.60 15.35 -28.81
N SER A 602 -26.52 14.55 -28.81
CA SER A 602 -25.33 14.50 -29.69
C SER A 602 -24.56 15.78 -30.13
N ARG A 603 -23.24 15.75 -29.91
CA ARG A 603 -22.25 16.30 -30.86
C ARG A 603 -20.94 15.49 -30.85
N LYS A 604 -20.54 15.02 -32.04
CA LYS A 604 -19.27 14.36 -32.37
C LYS A 604 -18.13 15.39 -32.36
N LEU A 605 -16.97 15.03 -31.83
CA LEU A 605 -15.68 15.58 -32.24
C LEU A 605 -14.69 14.41 -32.44
N MET A 606 -14.13 14.34 -33.64
CA MET A 606 -12.99 13.51 -34.01
C MET A 606 -11.71 14.32 -33.83
N VAL A 607 -10.64 13.75 -33.25
CA VAL A 607 -9.24 13.98 -33.69
C VAL A 607 -8.36 12.75 -33.36
N ASN A 608 -7.55 12.42 -34.36
CA ASN A 608 -6.46 11.45 -34.54
C ASN A 608 -5.53 11.13 -33.34
N GLY A 609 -5.32 9.82 -33.13
CA GLY A 609 -4.10 9.09 -33.54
C GLY A 609 -2.73 9.54 -33.00
N ALA A 610 -2.31 8.96 -31.87
CA ALA A 610 -0.93 8.56 -31.59
C ALA A 610 -0.92 7.50 -30.47
N THR A 611 -0.67 6.24 -30.84
CA THR A 611 -0.57 5.08 -29.95
C THR A 611 0.77 5.04 -29.23
N PHE A 612 0.76 5.11 -27.91
CA PHE A 612 1.85 4.65 -27.04
C PHE A 612 1.33 3.52 -26.14
N TYR A 613 2.06 2.42 -26.12
CA TYR A 613 1.75 1.20 -25.36
C TYR A 613 1.87 1.46 -23.85
N ALA A 614 0.86 1.05 -23.07
CA ALA A 614 0.86 1.07 -21.61
C ALA A 614 0.89 -0.36 -21.07
N ASN A 615 1.88 -0.66 -20.22
CA ASN A 615 1.96 -1.90 -19.45
C ASN A 615 0.94 -1.89 -18.31
N GLY A 616 0.26 -3.03 -18.13
CA GLY A 616 -0.92 -3.21 -17.28
C GLY A 616 -0.67 -3.27 -15.78
N ASN A 617 -0.18 -2.17 -15.19
CA ASN A 617 -0.46 -1.85 -13.79
C ASN A 617 -1.41 -0.65 -13.78
N GLY A 618 -2.69 -0.91 -13.52
CA GLY A 618 -3.74 0.10 -13.48
C GLY A 618 -3.48 1.13 -12.39
N VAL A 619 -2.79 2.20 -12.75
CA VAL A 619 -2.79 3.49 -12.07
C VAL A 619 -3.32 4.52 -13.07
N HIS A 620 -4.64 4.51 -13.23
CA HIS A 620 -5.33 5.71 -13.65
C HIS A 620 -5.79 6.41 -12.39
N VAL A 621 -5.28 7.63 -12.20
CA VAL A 621 -5.58 8.52 -11.08
C VAL A 621 -6.99 9.09 -11.21
#